data_AF-A0A533T635-F1
#
_entry.id   AF-A0A533T635-F1
#
_cell.length_a   1.000
_cell.length_b   1.000
_cell.length_c   1.000
_cell.angle_alpha   90.00
_cell.angle_beta   90.00
_cell.angle_gamma   90.00
#
_symmetry.space_group_name_H-M   'P 1'
#
loop_
_entity.id
_entity.type
_entity.pdbx_description
1 polymer ?
#
loop_
_entity_poly.entity_id
_entity_poly.type
_entity_poly.pdbx_seq_one_letter_code
_entity_poly.pdbx_strand_id
1 'polypeptide(L)'
;MKSYHKELWMMVPARMDFVNITSDVEEALEDSGIQEGLCLINAMHITASVFINDDESGLKHDYKRWLEQLAPHEPVSGYRHNMTGEDNGDAHHKRQIMGREVVVAVTKGRLHFGPWEQIFYGEFDGMRKKRVLIKIIGE
;
A
#
# COMPACT_ATOMS: atom_id res chain seq x y z
N MET A 1 18.13 -16.54 -12.97
CA MET A 1 17.04 -15.93 -12.18
C MET A 1 17.63 -15.16 -11.00
N LYS A 2 17.65 -13.83 -11.11
CA LYS A 2 18.00 -12.90 -10.04
C LYS A 2 16.81 -12.72 -9.09
N SER A 3 17.09 -12.31 -7.86
CA SER A 3 16.05 -11.86 -6.92
C SER A 3 16.56 -10.69 -6.09
N TYR A 4 15.69 -9.73 -5.81
CA TYR A 4 15.97 -8.53 -5.01
C TYR A 4 14.85 -8.31 -3.99
N HIS A 5 15.17 -7.68 -2.85
CA HIS A 5 14.17 -7.23 -1.89
C HIS A 5 14.59 -5.94 -1.18
N LYS A 6 13.63 -5.09 -0.84
CA LYS A 6 13.81 -3.86 -0.05
C LYS A 6 12.58 -3.66 0.85
N GLU A 7 12.80 -3.25 2.10
CA GLU A 7 11.74 -2.81 3.00
C GLU A 7 11.69 -1.29 3.02
N LEU A 8 10.51 -0.71 2.80
CA LEU A 8 10.26 0.71 3.04
C LEU A 8 9.64 0.87 4.42
N TRP A 9 10.24 1.72 5.25
CA TRP A 9 9.69 2.07 6.56
C TRP A 9 8.84 3.34 6.45
N MET A 10 7.56 3.22 6.80
CA MET A 10 6.57 4.28 6.70
C MET A 10 6.23 4.83 8.10
N MET A 11 6.09 6.14 8.22
CA MET A 11 5.53 6.81 9.39
C MET A 11 4.59 7.92 8.91
N VAL A 12 3.31 7.60 8.82
CA VAL A 12 2.27 8.56 8.43
C VAL A 12 1.77 9.27 9.71
N PRO A 13 1.78 10.62 9.77
CA PRO A 13 1.41 11.38 10.98
C PRO A 13 -0.11 11.51 11.18
N ALA A 14 -0.89 10.62 10.56
CA ALA A 14 -2.35 10.57 10.63
C ALA A 14 -2.81 9.11 10.68
N ARG A 15 -4.05 8.87 11.13
CA ARG A 15 -4.64 7.52 11.14
C ARG A 15 -4.80 6.97 9.73
N MET A 16 -5.33 7.77 8.80
CA MET A 16 -5.54 7.37 7.40
C MET A 16 -4.94 8.37 6.41
N ASP A 17 -4.08 7.88 5.52
CA ASP A 17 -3.56 8.65 4.39
C ASP A 17 -3.06 7.76 3.25
N PHE A 18 -2.86 8.37 2.08
CA PHE A 18 -2.35 7.69 0.88
C PHE A 18 -1.04 8.31 0.43
N VAL A 19 0.06 7.55 0.58
CA VAL A 19 1.41 7.98 0.19
C VAL A 19 1.77 7.35 -1.14
N ASN A 20 2.08 8.16 -2.15
CA ASN A 20 2.60 7.65 -3.42
C ASN A 20 4.03 7.13 -3.18
N ILE A 21 4.28 5.85 -3.49
CA ILE A 21 5.57 5.17 -3.31
C ILE A 21 6.15 4.71 -4.66
N THR A 22 5.63 5.22 -5.79
CA THR A 22 6.04 4.78 -7.13
C THR A 22 7.54 4.97 -7.34
N SER A 23 8.08 6.14 -6.99
CA SER A 23 9.51 6.44 -7.12
C SER A 23 10.38 5.52 -6.25
N ASP A 24 9.93 5.15 -5.05
CA ASP A 24 10.67 4.23 -4.18
C ASP A 24 10.75 2.82 -4.79
N VAL A 25 9.70 2.39 -5.49
CA VAL A 25 9.65 1.11 -6.20
C VAL A 25 10.49 1.13 -7.47
N GLU A 26 10.50 2.24 -8.20
CA GLU A 26 11.38 2.46 -9.35
C GLU A 26 12.86 2.42 -8.95
N GLU A 27 13.23 3.08 -7.86
CA GLU A 27 14.60 3.02 -7.30
C GLU A 27 14.98 1.59 -6.91
N ALA A 28 14.07 0.86 -6.24
CA ALA A 28 14.29 -0.54 -5.89
C ALA A 28 14.46 -1.45 -7.12
N LEU A 29 13.76 -1.15 -8.22
CA LEU A 29 13.92 -1.86 -9.48
C LEU A 29 15.27 -1.54 -10.14
N GLU A 30 15.67 -0.27 -10.16
CA GLU A 30 16.97 0.16 -10.67
C GLU A 30 18.12 -0.52 -9.91
N ASP A 31 18.08 -0.48 -8.57
CA ASP A 31 19.03 -1.15 -7.66
C ASP A 31 19.14 -2.67 -7.94
N SER A 32 18.05 -3.30 -8.37
CA SER A 32 17.99 -4.74 -8.61
C SER A 32 18.75 -5.18 -9.86
N GLY A 33 18.90 -4.29 -10.86
CA GLY A 33 19.44 -4.61 -12.17
C GLY A 33 18.65 -5.69 -12.95
N ILE A 34 17.38 -5.92 -12.61
CA ILE A 34 16.48 -6.84 -13.31
C ILE A 34 15.85 -6.11 -14.51
N GLN A 35 15.86 -6.75 -15.68
CA GLN A 35 15.35 -6.22 -16.93
C GLN A 35 13.97 -6.77 -17.30
N GLU A 36 13.72 -8.05 -17.03
CA GLU A 36 12.44 -8.71 -17.30
C GLU A 36 12.01 -9.52 -16.08
N GLY A 37 10.76 -9.41 -15.64
CA GLY A 37 10.30 -10.12 -14.44
C GLY A 37 9.01 -9.63 -13.82
N LEU A 38 8.86 -9.88 -12.52
CA LEU A 38 7.71 -9.48 -11.72
C LEU A 38 8.19 -8.76 -10.45
N CYS A 39 7.51 -7.66 -10.12
CA CYS A 39 7.70 -6.87 -8.90
C CYS A 39 6.45 -6.98 -8.03
N LEU A 40 6.56 -7.67 -6.89
CA LEU A 40 5.55 -7.71 -5.84
C LEU A 40 5.81 -6.58 -4.85
N ILE A 41 4.78 -5.79 -4.54
CA ILE A 41 4.82 -4.76 -3.50
C ILE A 41 3.65 -5.00 -2.54
N ASN A 42 3.92 -5.20 -1.26
CA ASN A 42 2.88 -5.49 -0.27
C ASN A 42 3.05 -4.75 1.06
N ALA A 43 1.93 -4.38 1.67
CA ALA A 43 1.93 -3.98 3.08
C ALA A 43 2.28 -5.20 3.95
N MET A 44 3.19 -5.02 4.91
CA MET A 44 3.54 -6.07 5.88
C MET A 44 2.67 -6.01 7.14
N HIS A 45 1.85 -4.97 7.27
CA HIS A 45 0.94 -4.78 8.39
C HIS A 45 -0.50 -4.98 7.94
N ILE A 46 -1.24 -5.72 8.75
CA ILE A 46 -2.62 -6.14 8.49
C ILE A 46 -3.67 -5.03 8.63
N THR A 47 -3.24 -3.77 8.72
CA THR A 47 -4.06 -2.55 8.80
C THR A 47 -3.60 -1.49 7.80
N ALA A 48 -2.94 -1.92 6.73
CA ALA A 48 -2.48 -1.07 5.63
C ALA A 48 -2.53 -1.84 4.31
N SER A 49 -2.45 -1.11 3.21
CA SER A 49 -2.58 -1.61 1.85
C SER A 49 -1.45 -1.14 0.96
N VAL A 50 -1.22 -1.90 -0.11
CA VAL A 50 -0.55 -1.39 -1.31
C VAL A 50 -1.51 -1.60 -2.47
N PHE A 51 -1.78 -0.55 -3.22
CA PHE A 51 -2.73 -0.56 -4.35
C PHE A 51 -2.25 0.39 -5.44
N ILE A 52 -2.82 0.27 -6.65
CA ILE A 52 -2.54 1.15 -7.79
C ILE A 52 -3.76 1.98 -8.13
N ASN A 53 -3.57 3.28 -8.34
CA ASN A 53 -4.57 4.18 -8.89
C ASN A 53 -3.93 5.47 -9.44
N ASP A 54 -4.75 6.48 -9.74
CA ASP A 54 -4.31 7.81 -10.17
C ASP A 54 -3.86 8.69 -8.97
N ASP A 55 -2.88 9.58 -9.20
CA ASP A 55 -2.37 10.52 -8.20
C ASP A 55 -3.07 11.87 -8.26
N GLU A 56 -4.38 11.84 -7.97
CA GLU A 56 -5.24 13.02 -7.97
C GLU A 56 -5.81 13.29 -6.56
N SER A 57 -5.71 14.54 -6.13
CA SER A 57 -6.08 14.99 -4.78
C SER A 57 -7.56 14.79 -4.42
N GLY A 58 -8.48 15.04 -5.34
CA GLY A 58 -9.91 14.82 -5.19
C GLY A 58 -10.24 13.34 -5.08
N LEU A 59 -9.64 12.49 -5.91
CA LEU A 59 -9.83 11.04 -5.86
C LEU A 59 -9.32 10.45 -4.54
N LYS A 60 -8.19 10.94 -4.02
CA LYS A 60 -7.73 10.58 -2.66
C LYS A 60 -8.76 10.97 -1.60
N HIS A 61 -9.38 12.15 -1.72
CA HIS A 61 -10.46 12.55 -0.80
C HIS A 61 -11.70 11.66 -0.93
N ASP A 62 -12.08 11.29 -2.15
CA ASP A 62 -13.20 10.39 -2.43
C ASP A 62 -12.96 9.01 -1.81
N TYR A 63 -11.74 8.46 -1.91
CA TYR A 63 -11.38 7.22 -1.23
C TYR A 63 -11.49 7.32 0.28
N LYS A 64 -11.01 8.41 0.90
CA LYS A 64 -11.15 8.62 2.36
C LYS A 64 -12.62 8.61 2.77
N ARG A 65 -13.48 9.32 2.03
CA ARG A 65 -14.92 9.37 2.30
C ARG A 65 -15.59 8.01 2.10
N TRP A 66 -15.29 7.33 0.99
CA TRP A 66 -15.91 6.06 0.63
C TRP A 66 -15.52 4.94 1.60
N LEU A 67 -14.26 4.89 2.04
CA LEU A 67 -13.80 3.92 3.03
C LEU A 67 -14.47 4.13 4.39
N GLU A 68 -14.73 5.37 4.82
CA GLU A 68 -15.53 5.62 6.03
C GLU A 68 -17.01 5.25 5.86
N GLN A 69 -17.56 5.25 4.64
CA GLN A 69 -18.92 4.77 4.39
C GLN A 69 -19.01 3.23 4.45
N LEU A 70 -17.99 2.53 3.95
CA LEU A 70 -17.98 1.07 3.90
C LEU A 70 -17.52 0.41 5.21
N ALA A 71 -16.49 0.99 5.84
CA ALA A 71 -15.86 0.48 7.04
C ALA A 71 -15.56 1.66 7.98
N PRO A 72 -16.60 2.27 8.59
CA PRO A 72 -16.45 3.45 9.44
C PRO A 72 -15.55 3.15 10.64
N HIS A 73 -14.76 4.13 11.07
CA HIS A 73 -14.02 4.02 12.34
C HIS A 73 -14.95 4.08 13.55
N GLU A 74 -15.87 5.06 13.55
CA GLU A 74 -16.78 5.32 14.67
C GLU A 74 -18.21 4.81 14.40
N PRO A 75 -18.94 4.38 15.44
CA PRO A 75 -18.47 4.17 16.81
C PRO A 75 -17.52 2.97 16.92
N VAL A 76 -16.38 3.12 17.62
CA VAL A 76 -15.38 2.04 17.77
C VAL A 76 -15.96 0.75 18.39
N SER A 77 -17.05 0.86 19.15
CA SER A 77 -17.78 -0.28 19.73
C SER A 77 -18.48 -1.16 18.69
N GLY A 78 -18.56 -0.72 17.44
CA GLY A 78 -19.12 -1.50 16.32
C GLY A 78 -18.31 -2.74 15.97
N TYR A 79 -17.03 -2.79 16.34
CA TYR A 79 -16.15 -3.93 16.05
C TYR A 79 -15.88 -4.76 17.31
N ARG A 80 -16.21 -6.05 17.27
CA ARG A 80 -15.82 -6.99 18.34
C ARG A 80 -14.31 -7.10 18.52
N HIS A 81 -13.55 -6.86 17.45
CA HIS A 81 -12.09 -6.78 17.50
C HIS A 81 -11.61 -5.77 18.55
N ASN A 82 -12.31 -4.64 18.68
CA ASN A 82 -11.94 -3.56 19.59
C ASN A 82 -12.24 -3.90 21.07
N MET A 83 -12.96 -4.99 21.35
CA MET A 83 -13.23 -5.43 22.73
C MET A 83 -11.96 -5.89 23.48
N THR A 84 -10.85 -6.09 22.78
CA THR A 84 -9.55 -6.42 23.39
C THR A 84 -8.74 -5.18 23.79
N GLY A 85 -9.29 -3.97 23.66
CA GLY A 85 -8.63 -2.71 24.00
C GLY A 85 -8.01 -1.95 22.83
N GLU A 86 -8.12 -2.49 21.62
CA GLU A 86 -7.72 -1.83 20.37
C GLU A 86 -8.88 -0.98 19.81
N ASP A 87 -8.61 -0.11 18.84
CA ASP A 87 -9.62 0.70 18.15
C ASP A 87 -9.61 0.53 16.61
N ASN A 88 -8.80 -0.39 16.09
CA ASN A 88 -8.43 -0.49 14.67
C ASN A 88 -9.16 -1.59 13.87
N GLY A 89 -10.28 -2.09 14.40
CA GLY A 89 -11.17 -3.00 13.68
C GLY A 89 -11.53 -2.50 12.27
N ASP A 90 -11.76 -1.20 12.12
CA ASP A 90 -12.05 -0.55 10.84
C ASP A 90 -10.89 -0.65 9.84
N ALA A 91 -9.65 -0.46 10.31
CA ALA A 91 -8.45 -0.46 9.49
C ALA A 91 -8.20 -1.82 8.84
N HIS A 92 -8.54 -2.91 9.54
CA HIS A 92 -8.52 -4.26 8.99
C HIS A 92 -9.53 -4.45 7.85
N HIS A 93 -10.69 -3.80 7.91
CA HIS A 93 -11.71 -3.88 6.87
C HIS A 93 -11.34 -2.98 5.68
N LYS A 94 -10.90 -1.74 5.94
CA LYS A 94 -10.41 -0.81 4.91
C LYS A 94 -9.28 -1.44 4.08
N ARG A 95 -8.32 -2.11 4.71
CA ARG A 95 -7.25 -2.80 3.98
C ARG A 95 -7.73 -4.00 3.16
N GLN A 96 -8.81 -4.65 3.57
CA GLN A 96 -9.38 -5.77 2.83
C GLN A 96 -10.12 -5.31 1.57
N ILE A 97 -10.68 -4.10 1.61
CA ILE A 97 -11.29 -3.43 0.44
C ILE A 97 -10.20 -3.01 -0.56
N MET A 98 -9.13 -2.36 -0.08
CA MET A 98 -8.10 -1.79 -0.94
C MET A 98 -7.07 -2.82 -1.44
N GLY A 99 -6.94 -3.96 -0.77
CA GLY A 99 -5.99 -5.02 -1.12
C GLY A 99 -4.65 -4.91 -0.38
N ARG A 100 -4.00 -6.05 -0.15
CA ARG A 100 -2.71 -6.11 0.57
C ARG A 100 -1.51 -5.81 -0.33
N GLU A 101 -1.59 -6.20 -1.60
CA GLU A 101 -0.47 -6.16 -2.53
C GLU A 101 -0.88 -5.81 -3.96
N VAL A 102 0.13 -5.41 -4.74
CA VAL A 102 0.11 -5.37 -6.20
C VAL A 102 1.27 -6.20 -6.75
N VAL A 103 1.08 -6.74 -7.95
CA VAL A 103 2.13 -7.35 -8.75
C VAL A 103 2.21 -6.60 -10.06
N VAL A 104 3.39 -6.05 -10.37
CA VAL A 104 3.65 -5.26 -11.57
C VAL A 104 4.64 -6.00 -12.45
N ALA A 105 4.36 -6.08 -13.74
CA ALA A 105 5.31 -6.62 -14.70
C ALA A 105 6.51 -5.69 -14.86
N VAL A 106 7.70 -6.28 -15.02
CA VAL A 106 8.92 -5.55 -15.34
C VAL A 106 9.28 -5.86 -16.78
N THR A 107 9.49 -4.82 -17.58
CA THR A 107 9.89 -4.93 -18.99
C THR A 107 10.94 -3.88 -19.30
N LYS A 108 12.07 -4.30 -19.90
CA LYS A 108 13.22 -3.44 -20.23
C LYS A 108 13.70 -2.59 -19.04
N GLY A 109 13.72 -3.20 -17.86
CA GLY A 109 14.19 -2.56 -16.62
C GLY A 109 13.26 -1.48 -16.07
N ARG A 110 11.98 -1.47 -16.47
CA ARG A 110 10.97 -0.51 -16.02
C ARG A 110 9.72 -1.21 -15.53
N LEU A 111 9.00 -0.56 -14.62
CA LEU A 111 7.63 -0.95 -14.28
C LEU A 111 6.75 -0.77 -15.53
N HIS A 112 6.07 -1.84 -15.93
CA HIS A 112 5.27 -1.86 -17.15
C HIS A 112 3.87 -1.29 -16.85
N PHE A 113 3.80 0.04 -16.74
CA PHE A 113 2.57 0.76 -16.42
C PHE A 113 1.81 1.28 -17.64
N GLY A 114 0.50 1.46 -17.43
CA GLY A 114 -0.32 2.42 -18.17
C GLY A 114 -0.02 3.87 -17.78
N PRO A 115 -0.57 4.86 -18.50
CA PRO A 115 -0.16 6.26 -18.38
C PRO A 115 -0.50 6.94 -17.05
N TRP A 116 -1.42 6.38 -16.26
CA TRP A 116 -1.94 6.97 -15.02
C TRP A 116 -1.75 6.08 -13.80
N GLU A 117 -1.03 4.96 -13.94
CA GLU A 117 -0.82 4.06 -12.81
C GLU A 117 0.25 4.60 -11.87
N GLN A 118 -0.12 4.72 -10.58
CA GLN A 118 0.76 5.07 -9.48
C GLN A 118 0.55 4.09 -8.33
N ILE A 119 1.63 3.65 -7.69
CA ILE A 119 1.60 2.74 -6.54
C ILE A 119 1.47 3.57 -5.25
N PHE A 120 0.50 3.22 -4.41
CA PHE A 120 0.27 3.86 -3.13
C PHE A 120 0.47 2.90 -1.95
N TYR A 121 1.06 3.42 -0.88
CA TYR A 121 0.86 2.92 0.47
C TYR A 121 -0.40 3.54 1.07
N GLY A 122 -1.42 2.70 1.29
CA GLY A 122 -2.63 3.09 2.00
C GLY A 122 -2.51 2.81 3.49
N GLU A 123 -2.40 3.86 4.28
CA GLU A 123 -2.40 3.79 5.74
C GLU A 123 -3.83 3.91 6.27
N PHE A 124 -4.21 3.07 7.24
CA PHE A 124 -5.53 3.12 7.91
C PHE A 124 -5.44 3.06 9.45
N ASP A 125 -4.25 2.84 9.99
CA ASP A 125 -3.94 2.80 11.43
C ASP A 125 -2.49 3.28 11.63
N GLY A 126 -2.26 4.54 11.25
CA GLY A 126 -0.94 5.20 11.23
C GLY A 126 -0.46 5.69 12.60
N MET A 127 0.34 6.76 12.60
CA MET A 127 1.00 7.33 13.80
C MET A 127 2.01 6.40 14.50
N ARG A 128 2.46 5.37 13.80
CA ARG A 128 3.49 4.42 14.23
C ARG A 128 4.29 3.93 13.03
N LYS A 129 5.49 3.40 13.28
CA LYS A 129 6.32 2.81 12.21
C LYS A 129 5.67 1.55 11.65
N LYS A 130 5.51 1.51 10.33
CA LYS A 130 5.00 0.37 9.57
C LYS A 130 5.89 0.11 8.35
N ARG A 131 5.63 -0.99 7.65
CA ARG A 131 6.50 -1.51 6.58
C ARG A 131 5.76 -1.91 5.33
N VAL A 132 6.41 -1.65 4.19
CA VAL A 132 6.09 -2.20 2.87
C VAL A 132 7.26 -3.06 2.41
N LEU A 133 6.98 -4.23 1.85
CA LEU A 133 7.98 -5.10 1.21
C LEU A 133 7.91 -4.94 -0.31
N ILE A 134 9.05 -4.71 -0.93
CA ILE A 134 9.25 -4.83 -2.38
C ILE A 134 10.05 -6.11 -2.63
N LYS A 135 9.56 -6.97 -3.51
CA LYS A 135 10.22 -8.22 -3.90
C LYS A 135 10.20 -8.35 -5.42
N ILE A 136 11.38 -8.48 -6.02
CA ILE A 136 11.54 -8.54 -7.48
C ILE A 136 12.23 -9.84 -7.85
N ILE A 137 11.72 -10.55 -8.85
CA ILE A 137 12.33 -11.74 -9.42
C ILE A 137 12.34 -11.63 -10.94
N GLY A 138 13.41 -12.11 -11.57
CA GLY A 138 13.57 -11.96 -13.02
C GLY A 138 14.98 -12.24 -13.52
N GLU A 139 15.33 -11.64 -14.65
CA GLU A 139 16.66 -11.69 -15.27
C GLU A 139 17.25 -10.30 -15.46
#